data_AF-A0A6I0E068-F1
#
_entry.id   AF-A0A6I0E068-F1
#
_cell.length_a   1.000
_cell.length_b   1.000
_cell.length_c   1.000
_cell.angle_alpha   90.00
_cell.angle_beta   90.00
_cell.angle_gamma   90.00
#
_symmetry.space_group_name_H-M   'P 1'
#
loop_
_entity.id
_entity.type
_entity.pdbx_description
1 polymer ?
#
loop_
_entity_poly.entity_id
_entity_poly.type
_entity_poly.pdbx_seq_one_letter_code
_entity_poly.pdbx_strand_id
1 'polypeptide(L)'
;MKKIKLFGRKATTQGMPAKELTSNKQVADSYVERFIKPKKLRNRQCVYISNDIHVVIARLVRALANAGNEVTLGGYIDTILEEHLQLHKEEINEIYRQRPNDLL
;
A
#
# COMPACT_ATOMS: atom_id res chain seq x y z
N MET A 1 -19.45 61.80 -7.42
CA MET A 1 -19.32 61.30 -6.04
C MET A 1 -19.58 59.80 -6.05
N LYS A 2 -18.61 59.00 -5.57
CA LYS A 2 -18.40 57.59 -5.90
C LYS A 2 -19.33 56.66 -5.11
N LYS A 3 -19.99 55.72 -5.79
CA LYS A 3 -20.71 54.59 -5.19
C LYS A 3 -19.71 53.49 -4.82
N ILE A 4 -19.63 53.11 -3.55
CA ILE A 4 -18.83 51.97 -3.09
C ILE A 4 -19.74 50.74 -3.07
N LYS A 5 -19.54 49.83 -4.03
CA LYS A 5 -20.07 48.46 -3.94
C LYS A 5 -19.13 47.67 -3.04
N LEU A 6 -19.56 47.36 -1.81
CA LEU A 6 -18.83 46.46 -0.93
C LEU A 6 -19.11 45.01 -1.38
N PHE A 7 -18.18 44.48 -2.17
CA PHE A 7 -18.17 43.12 -2.69
C PHE A 7 -17.83 42.16 -1.54
N GLY A 8 -18.85 41.62 -0.87
CA GLY A 8 -18.69 40.59 0.16
C GLY A 8 -18.25 39.27 -0.46
N ARG A 9 -16.94 38.98 -0.42
CA ARG A 9 -16.39 37.66 -0.73
C ARG A 9 -16.94 36.65 0.29
N LYS A 10 -17.85 35.76 -0.15
CA LYS A 10 -18.10 34.50 0.55
C LYS A 10 -16.87 33.63 0.38
N ALA A 11 -16.09 33.46 1.45
CA ALA A 11 -15.07 32.43 1.51
C ALA A 11 -15.78 31.08 1.65
N THR A 12 -15.90 30.36 0.53
CA THR A 12 -16.28 28.96 0.51
C THR A 12 -15.12 28.17 1.09
N THR A 13 -15.11 27.95 2.40
CA THR A 13 -14.25 26.94 3.02
C THR A 13 -14.84 25.58 2.65
N GLN A 14 -14.54 25.09 1.45
CA GLN A 14 -14.70 23.68 1.16
C GLN A 14 -13.71 22.95 2.05
N GLY A 15 -14.23 22.44 3.16
CA GLY A 15 -13.49 21.59 4.08
C GLY A 15 -12.91 20.44 3.29
N MET A 16 -11.58 20.40 3.27
CA MET A 16 -10.82 19.18 3.01
C MET A 16 -11.47 18.06 3.84
N PRO A 17 -11.69 16.84 3.31
CA PRO A 17 -12.20 15.77 4.15
C PRO A 17 -11.15 15.57 5.24
N ALA A 18 -11.54 15.91 6.47
CA ALA A 18 -10.75 15.59 7.64
C ALA A 18 -10.49 14.10 7.57
N LYS A 19 -9.22 13.72 7.37
CA LYS A 19 -8.82 12.33 7.42
C LYS A 19 -9.19 11.86 8.82
N GLU A 20 -10.29 11.14 8.90
CA GLU A 20 -10.88 10.65 10.15
C GLU A 20 -9.75 9.99 10.94
N LEU A 21 -9.59 10.41 12.21
CA LEU A 21 -8.73 9.70 13.14
C LEU A 21 -9.38 8.34 13.40
N THR A 22 -9.24 7.43 12.44
CA THR A 22 -9.50 6.01 12.66
C THR A 22 -8.61 5.60 13.82
N SER A 23 -9.21 4.99 14.84
CA SER A 23 -8.42 4.62 16.02
C SER A 23 -7.25 3.76 15.56
N ASN A 24 -6.06 3.90 16.17
CA ASN A 24 -4.87 3.12 15.76
C ASN A 24 -5.16 1.61 15.65
N LYS A 25 -6.13 1.12 16.43
CA LYS A 25 -6.63 -0.25 16.35
C LYS A 25 -7.34 -0.56 15.03
N GLN A 26 -8.24 0.30 14.54
CA GLN A 26 -8.92 0.12 13.24
C GLN A 26 -7.92 0.10 12.07
N VAL A 27 -6.89 0.94 12.12
CA VAL A 27 -5.84 0.96 11.09
C VAL A 27 -5.02 -0.34 11.14
N ALA A 28 -4.66 -0.81 12.34
CA ALA A 28 -3.94 -2.05 12.52
C ALA A 28 -4.77 -3.26 12.05
N ASP A 29 -6.05 -3.30 12.40
CA ASP A 29 -6.98 -4.36 12.00
C ASP A 29 -7.12 -4.41 10.47
N SER A 30 -7.31 -3.26 9.82
CA SER A 30 -7.37 -3.15 8.35
C SER A 30 -6.08 -3.61 7.67
N TYR A 31 -4.93 -3.28 8.26
CA TYR A 31 -3.64 -3.70 7.73
C TYR A 31 -3.44 -5.22 7.85
N VAL A 32 -3.78 -5.79 9.01
CA VAL A 32 -3.67 -7.23 9.26
C VAL A 32 -4.56 -8.00 8.28
N GLU A 33 -5.83 -7.62 8.14
CA GLU A 33 -6.75 -8.25 7.20
C GLU A 33 -6.25 -8.22 5.75
N ARG A 34 -5.58 -7.14 5.36
CA ARG A 34 -5.11 -6.95 3.98
C ARG A 34 -3.88 -7.79 3.67
N PHE A 35 -2.87 -7.74 4.54
CA PHE A 35 -1.53 -8.25 4.24
C PHE A 35 -1.17 -9.54 4.97
N ILE A 36 -1.88 -9.90 6.03
CA ILE A 36 -1.53 -11.00 6.92
C ILE A 36 -2.47 -12.17 6.61
N LYS A 37 -2.16 -12.87 5.52
CA LYS A 37 -2.92 -14.01 5.03
C LYS A 37 -2.10 -15.30 5.16
N PRO A 38 -2.71 -16.41 5.62
CA PRO A 38 -2.05 -17.71 5.61
C PRO A 38 -1.81 -18.15 4.16
N LYS A 39 -0.57 -17.97 3.66
CA LYS A 39 -0.19 -18.33 2.28
C LYS A 39 0.87 -19.42 2.26
N LYS A 40 0.49 -20.62 1.81
CA LYS A 40 1.40 -21.75 1.59
C LYS A 40 1.95 -21.71 0.17
N LEU A 41 3.15 -21.16 0.00
CA LEU A 41 3.84 -21.14 -1.28
C LEU A 41 4.39 -22.53 -1.61
N ARG A 42 3.86 -23.16 -2.66
CA ARG A 42 4.28 -24.50 -3.15
C ARG A 42 5.49 -24.43 -4.07
N ASN A 43 5.52 -23.48 -5.01
CA ASN A 43 6.59 -23.31 -5.99
C ASN A 43 7.25 -21.95 -5.77
N ARG A 44 8.30 -21.91 -4.95
CA ARG A 44 8.93 -20.66 -4.51
C ARG A 44 10.05 -20.26 -5.46
N GLN A 45 10.07 -18.99 -5.85
CA GLN A 45 11.21 -18.34 -6.49
C GLN A 45 11.81 -17.32 -5.52
N CYS A 46 13.13 -17.31 -5.40
CA CYS A 46 13.85 -16.38 -4.54
C CYS A 46 14.33 -15.20 -5.38
N VAL A 47 14.10 -13.98 -4.89
CA VAL A 47 14.64 -12.74 -5.46
C VAL A 47 15.53 -12.06 -4.44
N TYR A 48 16.54 -11.34 -4.91
CA TYR A 48 17.37 -10.50 -4.04
C TYR A 48 16.67 -9.16 -3.77
N ILE A 49 16.78 -8.71 -2.54
CA ILE A 49 16.34 -7.38 -2.09
C ILE A 49 17.45 -6.76 -1.24
N SER A 50 17.36 -5.46 -0.99
CA SER A 50 18.33 -4.79 -0.12
C SER A 50 18.26 -5.33 1.31
N ASN A 51 19.40 -5.32 2.01
CA ASN A 51 19.49 -5.77 3.39
C ASN A 51 18.56 -4.98 4.31
N ASP A 52 18.50 -3.66 4.14
CA ASP A 52 17.68 -2.77 4.97
C ASP A 52 16.19 -3.14 4.87
N ILE A 53 15.69 -3.36 3.65
CA ILE A 53 14.31 -3.78 3.42
C ILE A 53 14.07 -5.16 4.06
N HIS A 54 14.99 -6.11 3.84
CA HIS A 54 14.88 -7.45 4.41
C HIS A 54 14.80 -7.41 5.95
N VAL A 55 15.65 -6.61 6.62
CA VAL A 55 15.68 -6.48 8.09
C VAL A 55 14.36 -5.93 8.62
N VAL A 56 13.80 -4.91 7.97
CA VAL A 56 12.52 -4.32 8.37
C VAL A 56 11.38 -5.33 8.23
N ILE A 57 11.29 -6.01 7.09
CA ILE A 57 10.24 -7.00 6.83
C ILE A 57 10.37 -8.19 7.80
N ALA A 58 11.58 -8.68 8.04
CA ALA A 58 11.81 -9.79 8.95
C ALA A 58 11.39 -9.46 10.39
N ARG A 59 11.68 -8.23 10.86
CA ARG A 59 11.25 -7.77 12.20
C ARG A 59 9.73 -7.67 12.30
N LEU A 60 9.08 -7.10 11.29
CA LEU A 60 7.63 -6.96 11.25
C LEU A 60 6.92 -8.32 11.26
N VAL A 61 7.29 -9.21 10.35
CA VAL A 61 6.71 -10.56 10.26
C VAL A 61 6.91 -11.33 11.56
N ARG A 62 8.09 -11.22 12.18
CA ARG A 62 8.34 -11.84 13.49
C ARG A 62 7.44 -11.29 14.57
N ALA A 63 7.24 -9.98 14.65
CA ALA A 63 6.34 -9.36 15.63
C ALA A 63 4.89 -9.84 15.44
N LEU A 64 4.44 -9.95 14.20
CA LEU A 64 3.09 -10.42 13.87
C LEU A 64 2.90 -11.91 14.18
N ALA A 65 3.89 -12.75 13.88
CA ALA A 65 3.88 -14.16 14.24
C ALA A 65 3.84 -14.35 15.76
N ASN A 66 4.61 -13.56 16.52
CA ASN A 66 4.58 -13.57 17.98
C ASN A 66 3.23 -13.12 18.56
N ALA A 67 2.47 -12.31 17.83
CA ALA A 67 1.10 -11.91 18.18
C ALA A 67 0.02 -12.95 17.79
N GLY A 68 0.43 -14.13 17.32
CA GLY A 68 -0.47 -15.25 16.99
C GLY A 68 -0.97 -15.27 15.54
N ASN A 69 -0.43 -14.42 14.65
CA ASN A 69 -0.82 -14.42 13.24
C ASN A 69 -0.11 -15.52 12.46
N GLU A 70 -0.83 -16.23 11.60
CA GLU A 70 -0.25 -17.20 10.67
C GLU A 70 0.36 -16.50 9.45
N VAL A 71 1.60 -16.02 9.60
CA VAL A 71 2.33 -15.31 8.54
C VAL A 71 3.76 -15.79 8.43
N THR A 72 4.26 -15.82 7.19
CA THR A 72 5.67 -16.11 6.90
C THR A 72 6.27 -14.97 6.10
N LEU A 73 7.60 -14.85 6.12
CA LEU A 73 8.31 -13.81 5.36
C LEU A 73 7.94 -13.85 3.88
N GLY A 74 7.99 -15.06 3.29
CA GLY A 74 7.64 -15.28 1.89
C GLY A 74 6.16 -14.99 1.60
N GLY A 75 5.24 -15.45 2.45
CA GLY A 75 3.80 -15.22 2.25
C GLY A 75 3.41 -13.74 2.34
N TYR A 76 4.05 -12.99 3.25
CA TYR A 76 3.84 -11.55 3.39
C TYR A 76 4.36 -10.79 2.15
N ILE A 77 5.59 -11.08 1.72
CA ILE A 77 6.17 -10.46 0.51
C ILE A 77 5.32 -10.78 -0.73
N ASP A 78 4.91 -12.04 -0.87
CA ASP A 78 4.08 -12.48 -2.01
C ASP A 78 2.72 -11.75 -2.05
N THR A 79 2.09 -11.51 -0.89
CA THR A 79 0.84 -10.75 -0.80
C THR A 79 1.04 -9.28 -1.22
N ILE A 80 2.14 -8.64 -0.80
CA ILE A 80 2.46 -7.27 -1.22
C ILE A 80 2.68 -7.19 -2.73
N LEU A 81 3.45 -8.12 -3.29
CA LEU A 81 3.77 -8.12 -4.71
C LEU A 81 2.51 -8.39 -5.55
N GLU A 82 1.66 -9.32 -5.13
CA GLU A 82 0.36 -9.59 -5.77
C GLU A 82 -0.52 -8.34 -5.79
N GLU A 83 -0.64 -7.63 -4.66
CA GLU A 83 -1.42 -6.39 -4.60
C GLU A 83 -0.82 -5.27 -5.44
N HIS A 84 0.50 -5.11 -5.42
CA HIS A 84 1.21 -4.13 -6.24
C HIS A 84 0.97 -4.37 -7.73
N LEU A 85 1.13 -5.62 -8.19
CA LEU A 85 0.90 -5.98 -9.58
C LEU A 85 -0.56 -5.76 -9.99
N GLN A 86 -1.51 -6.04 -9.10
CA GLN A 86 -2.93 -5.83 -9.38
C GLN A 86 -3.30 -4.34 -9.43
N LEU A 87 -2.76 -3.53 -8.51
CA LEU A 87 -3.02 -2.09 -8.45
C LEU A 87 -2.45 -1.35 -9.65
N HIS A 88 -1.28 -1.75 -10.12
CA HIS A 88 -0.54 -1.09 -11.21
C HIS A 88 -0.61 -1.85 -12.54
N LYS A 89 -1.59 -2.77 -12.67
CA LYS A 89 -1.70 -3.67 -13.80
C LYS A 89 -1.71 -2.93 -15.15
N GLU A 90 -2.46 -1.83 -15.23
CA GLU A 90 -2.62 -1.09 -16.49
C GLU A 90 -1.34 -0.35 -16.87
N GLU A 91 -0.66 0.30 -15.92
CA GLU A 91 0.63 0.95 -16.18
C GLU A 91 1.71 -0.06 -16.58
N ILE A 92 1.77 -1.21 -15.89
CA ILE A 92 2.70 -2.30 -16.21
C ILE A 92 2.43 -2.83 -17.63
N ASN A 93 1.16 -3.06 -17.99
CA ASN A 93 0.78 -3.53 -19.32
C ASN A 93 1.07 -2.51 -20.42
N GLU A 94 0.96 -1.21 -20.13
CA GLU A 94 1.33 -0.15 -21.08
C GLU A 94 2.83 -0.16 -21.34
N ILE A 95 3.65 -0.22 -20.30
CA ILE A 95 5.12 -0.34 -20.42
C ILE A 95 5.50 -1.57 -21.26
N TYR A 96 4.86 -2.71 -21.00
CA TYR A 96 5.12 -3.94 -21.73
C TYR A 96 4.72 -3.84 -23.21
N ARG A 97 3.54 -3.28 -23.52
CA ARG A 97 3.07 -3.12 -24.92
C ARG A 97 3.93 -2.17 -25.72
N GLN A 98 4.49 -1.14 -25.09
CA GLN A 98 5.45 -0.23 -25.73
C GLN A 98 6.82 -0.88 -25.95
N ARG A 99 7.11 -1.98 -25.25
CA ARG A 99 8.38 -2.71 -25.31
C ARG A 99 8.19 -4.24 -25.40
N PRO A 100 7.53 -4.76 -26.44
CA PRO A 100 7.17 -6.19 -26.50
C PRO A 100 8.39 -7.13 -26.56
N ASN A 101 9.54 -6.62 -27.03
CA ASN A 101 10.77 -7.38 -27.25
C ASN A 101 11.84 -7.15 -26.18
N ASP A 102 11.54 -6.38 -25.12
CA ASP A 102 12.55 -5.91 -24.16
C ASP A 102 12.45 -6.64 -22.81
N LEU A 103 11.72 -7.76 -22.79
CA LEU A 103 11.60 -8.64 -21.63
C LEU A 103 12.48 -9.90 -21.75
N LEU A 104 13.47 -9.86 -22.65
CA LEU A 104 14.77 -10.59 -22.69
C LEU A 104 15.61 -10.10 -23.88
#